data_AF-A0A8S4QLB4-F1
#
_entry.id   AF-A0A8S4QLB4-F1
#
_cell.length_a   1.000
_cell.length_b   1.000
_cell.length_c   1.000
_cell.angle_alpha   90.00
_cell.angle_beta   90.00
_cell.angle_gamma   90.00
#
_symmetry.space_group_name_H-M   'P 1'
#
loop_
_entity.id
_entity.type
_entity.pdbx_description
1 polymer ?
#
loop_
_entity_poly.entity_id
_entity_poly.type
_entity_poly.pdbx_seq_one_letter_code
_entity_poly.pdbx_strand_id
1 'polypeptide(L)'
;DTPDMPFIETDFRKRKPHPNYKMHYDVENEVIGIARKYRSQIRAIVIGSGVTYGGREDVLFYWFEKAWECEKLLPILGRGGNAVPLINVQDLAQ
;
A
#
# COMPACT_ATOMS: atom_id res chain seq x y z
N ASP A 1 -2.50 20.81 -5.78
CA ASP A 1 -1.83 19.82 -4.90
C ASP A 1 -0.91 18.98 -5.75
N THR A 2 0.36 19.34 -5.76
CA THR A 2 1.39 18.78 -6.65
C THR A 2 1.63 17.30 -6.31
N PRO A 3 1.39 16.37 -7.26
CA PRO A 3 1.70 14.94 -7.10
C PRO A 3 3.19 14.62 -7.40
N ASP A 4 4.09 15.60 -7.27
CA ASP A 4 5.48 15.48 -7.76
C ASP A 4 6.47 15.00 -6.70
N MET A 5 6.11 15.06 -5.41
CA MET A 5 7.03 14.63 -4.35
C MET A 5 6.64 13.24 -3.85
N PRO A 6 7.52 12.22 -3.99
CA PRO A 6 7.26 10.90 -3.45
C PRO A 6 7.15 10.96 -1.92
N PHE A 7 6.33 10.08 -1.35
CA PHE A 7 6.24 9.98 0.10
C PHE A 7 7.59 9.62 0.72
N ILE A 8 7.94 10.33 1.79
CA ILE A 8 9.17 10.08 2.55
C ILE A 8 8.83 9.58 3.95
N GLU A 9 9.80 8.95 4.62
CA GLU A 9 9.62 8.32 5.94
C GLU A 9 9.03 9.27 6.99
N THR A 10 9.33 10.57 6.91
CA THR A 10 8.78 11.56 7.85
C THR A 10 7.26 11.75 7.70
N ASP A 11 6.70 11.44 6.55
CA ASP A 11 5.26 11.55 6.27
C ASP A 11 4.46 10.38 6.88
N PHE A 12 5.13 9.29 7.26
CA PHE A 12 4.49 8.17 7.95
C PHE A 12 3.72 8.62 9.19
N ARG A 13 4.23 9.61 9.93
CA ARG A 13 3.57 10.15 11.13
C ARG A 13 2.37 11.05 10.84
N LYS A 14 2.26 11.56 9.61
CA LYS A 14 1.19 12.48 9.18
C LYS A 14 0.05 11.74 8.47
N ARG A 15 0.19 10.43 8.23
CA ARG A 15 -0.78 9.65 7.46
C ARG A 15 -2.13 9.59 8.20
N LYS A 16 -3.21 9.71 7.44
CA LYS A 16 -4.58 9.50 7.93
C LYS A 16 -5.15 8.25 7.24
N PRO A 17 -5.45 7.17 7.98
CA PRO A 17 -5.91 5.94 7.36
C PRO A 17 -7.31 6.13 6.78
N HIS A 18 -7.58 5.46 5.66
CA HIS A 18 -8.94 5.28 5.18
C HIS A 18 -9.72 4.41 6.20
N PRO A 19 -11.03 4.62 6.40
CA PRO A 19 -11.81 3.89 7.40
C PRO A 19 -11.65 2.37 7.36
N ASN A 20 -11.62 1.78 6.16
CA ASN A 20 -11.41 0.33 5.97
C ASN A 20 -10.05 -0.17 6.48
N TYR A 21 -9.05 0.72 6.58
CA TYR A 21 -7.69 0.39 7.01
C TYR A 21 -7.36 0.93 8.41
N LYS A 22 -8.36 1.43 9.15
CA LYS A 22 -8.16 1.96 10.51
C LYS A 22 -7.59 0.88 11.45
N MET A 23 -8.09 -0.34 11.35
CA MET A 23 -7.60 -1.46 12.17
C MET A 23 -6.11 -1.75 11.92
N HIS A 24 -5.66 -1.74 10.66
CA HIS A 24 -4.25 -1.92 10.33
C HIS A 24 -3.39 -0.79 10.91
N TYR A 25 -3.85 0.46 10.78
CA TYR A 25 -3.19 1.62 11.35
C TYR A 25 -3.03 1.53 12.88
N ASP A 26 -4.06 1.09 13.58
CA ASP A 26 -4.06 0.95 15.04
C ASP A 26 -3.06 -0.15 15.48
N VAL A 27 -3.06 -1.31 14.80
CA VAL A 27 -2.10 -2.40 15.06
C VAL A 27 -0.65 -1.96 14.84
N GLU A 28 -0.37 -1.22 13.77
CA GLU A 28 0.98 -0.70 13.51
C GLU A 28 1.47 0.18 14.69
N ASN A 29 0.60 1.05 15.24
CA ASN A 29 0.94 1.90 16.37
C ASN A 29 1.17 1.10 17.66
N GLU A 30 0.35 0.09 17.92
CA GLU A 30 0.50 -0.79 19.08
C GLU A 30 1.83 -1.55 19.03
N VAL A 31 2.16 -2.15 17.88
CA VAL A 31 3.40 -2.90 17.67
C VAL A 31 4.62 -1.99 17.87
N ILE A 32 4.59 -0.78 17.31
CA ILE A 32 5.66 0.22 17.53
C ILE A 32 5.73 0.61 19.02
N GLY A 33 4.59 0.76 19.69
CA GLY A 33 4.51 1.04 21.13
C GLY A 33 5.17 -0.05 21.98
N ILE A 34 4.87 -1.32 21.69
CA ILE A 34 5.45 -2.49 22.36
C ILE A 34 6.96 -2.55 22.10
N ALA A 35 7.41 -2.39 20.86
CA ALA A 35 8.83 -2.38 20.52
C ALA A 35 9.59 -1.24 21.21
N ARG A 36 8.94 -0.09 21.44
CA ARG A 36 9.52 1.01 22.22
C ARG A 36 9.61 0.70 23.71
N LYS A 37 8.65 -0.05 24.28
CA LYS A 37 8.66 -0.46 25.68
C LYS A 37 9.68 -1.56 25.96
N TYR A 38 9.84 -2.51 25.04
CA TYR A 38 10.70 -3.69 25.18
C TYR A 38 11.87 -3.67 24.19
N ARG A 39 12.57 -2.55 24.05
CA ARG A 39 13.66 -2.36 23.05
C ARG A 39 14.78 -3.41 23.10
N SER A 40 15.04 -3.99 24.27
CA SER A 40 16.08 -5.02 24.45
C SER A 40 15.64 -6.41 23.97
N GLN A 41 14.34 -6.64 23.79
CA GLN A 41 13.77 -7.95 23.48
C GLN A 41 13.09 -7.98 22.11
N ILE A 42 12.44 -6.87 21.71
CA ILE A 42 11.61 -6.81 20.51
C ILE A 42 12.03 -5.61 19.66
N ARG A 43 12.26 -5.88 18.37
CA ARG A 43 12.37 -4.86 17.32
C ARG A 43 11.22 -5.03 16.35
N ALA A 44 10.57 -3.93 16.01
CA ALA A 44 9.50 -3.91 15.02
C ALA A 44 9.86 -2.95 13.88
N ILE A 45 9.45 -3.33 12.67
CA ILE A 45 9.54 -2.52 11.46
C ILE A 45 8.16 -2.55 10.80
N VAL A 46 7.75 -1.41 10.27
CA VAL A 46 6.53 -1.27 9.48
C VAL A 46 6.96 -0.84 8.09
N ILE A 47 6.51 -1.57 7.07
CA ILE A 47 6.89 -1.33 5.67
C ILE A 47 5.66 -0.85 4.91
N GLY A 48 5.72 0.38 4.38
CA GLY A 48 4.68 0.95 3.51
C GLY A 48 5.04 0.74 2.04
N SER A 49 4.77 -0.43 1.49
CA SER A 49 5.20 -0.82 0.14
C SER A 49 4.30 -0.35 -1.02
N GLY A 50 3.13 0.23 -0.71
CA GLY A 50 2.15 0.60 -1.73
C GLY A 50 1.33 -0.61 -2.21
N VAL A 51 0.84 -0.56 -3.45
CA VAL A 51 0.08 -1.67 -4.04
C VAL A 51 1.06 -2.70 -4.60
N THR A 52 0.88 -3.96 -4.24
CA THR A 52 1.75 -5.05 -4.71
C THR A 52 1.17 -5.72 -5.96
N TYR A 53 2.05 -6.17 -6.87
CA TYR A 53 1.65 -6.91 -8.08
C TYR A 53 2.61 -8.08 -8.39
N GLY A 54 2.22 -9.02 -9.25
CA GLY A 54 3.10 -10.13 -9.69
C GLY A 54 3.03 -11.43 -8.87
N GLY A 55 2.04 -11.56 -7.97
CA GLY A 55 1.70 -12.80 -7.25
C GLY A 55 0.28 -13.28 -7.59
N ARG A 56 -0.44 -13.89 -6.62
CA ARG A 56 -1.90 -14.06 -6.75
C ARG A 56 -2.55 -12.70 -6.97
N GLU A 57 -3.56 -12.69 -7.82
CA GLU A 57 -4.19 -11.47 -8.31
C GLU A 57 -5.04 -10.84 -7.19
N ASP A 58 -4.63 -9.66 -6.73
CA ASP A 58 -5.30 -8.91 -5.66
C ASP A 58 -6.02 -7.70 -6.29
N VAL A 59 -5.46 -6.50 -6.16
CA VAL A 59 -6.12 -5.26 -6.56
C VAL A 59 -6.24 -5.10 -8.08
N LEU A 60 -5.28 -5.60 -8.86
CA LEU A 60 -5.25 -5.44 -10.31
C LEU A 60 -6.04 -6.53 -11.07
N PHE A 61 -6.51 -7.57 -10.38
CA PHE A 61 -7.15 -8.74 -11.00
C PHE A 61 -8.26 -8.35 -11.97
N TYR A 62 -9.15 -7.47 -11.51
CA TYR A 62 -10.32 -7.05 -12.27
C TYR A 62 -9.96 -6.47 -13.65
N TRP A 63 -8.86 -5.72 -13.74
CA TRP A 63 -8.40 -5.21 -15.04
C TRP A 63 -7.78 -6.29 -15.91
N PHE A 64 -7.06 -7.23 -15.31
CA PHE A 64 -6.51 -8.37 -16.05
C PHE A 64 -7.61 -9.28 -16.59
N GLU A 65 -8.63 -9.59 -15.79
CA GLU A 65 -9.82 -10.35 -16.20
C GLU A 65 -10.53 -9.64 -17.36
N LYS A 66 -10.80 -8.34 -17.24
CA LYS A 66 -11.48 -7.57 -18.29
C LYS A 66 -10.66 -7.45 -19.57
N ALA A 67 -9.35 -7.31 -19.46
CA ALA A 67 -8.45 -7.33 -20.61
C ALA A 67 -8.41 -8.70 -21.27
N TRP A 68 -8.44 -9.78 -20.49
CA TRP A 68 -8.47 -11.17 -20.96
C TRP A 68 -9.77 -11.49 -21.72
N GLU A 69 -10.90 -10.95 -21.26
CA GLU A 69 -12.21 -11.05 -21.95
C GLU A 69 -12.30 -10.21 -23.23
N CYS A 70 -11.23 -9.46 -23.59
CA CYS A 70 -11.22 -8.54 -24.74
C CYS A 70 -12.38 -7.51 -24.70
N GLU A 71 -12.71 -7.02 -23.50
CA GLU A 71 -13.71 -5.96 -23.34
C GLU A 71 -13.32 -4.71 -24.13
N LYS A 72 -14.31 -4.07 -24.76
CA LYS A 72 -14.09 -2.92 -25.65
C LYS A 72 -13.54 -1.70 -24.91
N LEU A 73 -13.83 -1.60 -23.61
CA LEU A 73 -13.42 -0.49 -22.76
C LEU A 73 -13.03 -1.03 -21.39
N LEU A 74 -11.82 -0.69 -20.93
CA LEU A 74 -11.42 -0.96 -19.56
C LEU A 74 -11.96 0.14 -18.63
N PRO A 75 -12.45 -0.23 -17.44
CA PRO A 75 -13.00 0.72 -16.49
C PRO A 75 -11.89 1.63 -15.95
N ILE A 76 -12.09 2.94 -16.07
CA ILE A 76 -11.23 3.96 -15.47
C ILE A 76 -11.89 4.41 -14.16
N LEU A 77 -11.19 4.23 -13.04
CA LEU A 77 -11.66 4.73 -11.75
C LEU A 77 -11.40 6.25 -11.65
N GLY A 78 -12.47 7.04 -11.51
CA GLY A 78 -12.37 8.49 -11.41
C GLY A 78 -12.04 9.14 -12.77
N ARG A 79 -11.07 10.06 -12.78
CA ARG A 79 -10.69 10.84 -13.99
C ARG A 79 -9.47 10.28 -14.74
N GLY A 80 -8.93 9.13 -14.31
CA GLY A 80 -7.77 8.49 -14.93
C GLY A 80 -6.42 9.16 -14.64
N GLY A 81 -6.37 10.20 -13.81
CA GLY A 81 -5.13 10.85 -13.38
C GLY A 81 -4.54 10.28 -12.09
N ASN A 82 -4.87 9.04 -11.72
CA ASN A 82 -4.42 8.44 -10.47
C ASN A 82 -2.99 7.90 -10.65
N ALA A 83 -2.04 8.44 -9.90
CA ALA A 83 -0.70 7.86 -9.77
C ALA A 83 -0.64 7.01 -8.50
N VAL A 84 -0.62 5.68 -8.66
CA VAL A 84 -0.60 4.73 -7.54
C VAL A 84 0.80 4.09 -7.47
N PRO A 85 1.48 4.14 -6.31
CA PRO A 85 2.76 3.47 -6.15
C PRO A 85 2.56 1.94 -6.20
N LEU A 86 3.24 1.30 -7.15
CA LEU A 86 3.19 -0.13 -7.41
C LEU A 86 4.57 -0.75 -7.22
N ILE A 87 4.64 -1.92 -6.59
CA ILE A 87 5.87 -2.71 -6.43
C ILE A 87 5.61 -4.18 -6.71
N ASN A 88 6.55 -4.86 -7.35
CA ASN A 88 6.42 -6.30 -7.56
C ASN A 88 6.59 -7.06 -6.23
N VAL A 89 5.82 -8.13 -6.02
CA VAL A 89 5.91 -8.96 -4.81
C VAL A 89 7.29 -9.60 -4.65
N GLN A 90 7.96 -9.97 -5.76
CA GLN A 90 9.32 -10.51 -5.72
C GLN A 90 10.33 -9.43 -5.32
N ASP A 91 10.20 -8.22 -5.85
CA ASP A 91 11.07 -7.09 -5.49
C ASP A 91 10.86 -6.66 -4.03
N LEU A 92 9.63 -6.75 -3.52
CA LEU A 92 9.33 -6.48 -2.11
C LEU A 92 9.92 -7.53 -1.16
N ALA A 93 10.09 -8.77 -1.63
CA ALA A 93 10.59 -9.88 -0.83
C ALA A 93 12.12 -10.01 -0.80
N GLN A 94 12.84 -9.23 -1.62
CA GLN A 94 14.30 -9.17 -1.64
C GLN A 94 14.86 -8.45 -0.41
#